data_AF-A0A8J4F859-F1
#
_entry.id   AF-A0A8J4F859-F1
#
_cell.length_a   1.000
_cell.length_b   1.000
_cell.length_c   1.000
_cell.angle_alpha   90.00
_cell.angle_beta   90.00
_cell.angle_gamma   90.00
#
_symmetry.space_group_name_H-M   'P 1'
#
loop_
_entity.id
_entity.type
_entity.pdbx_description
1 polymer ?
#
loop_
_entity_poly.entity_id
_entity_poly.type
_entity_poly.pdbx_seq_one_letter_code
_entity_poly.pdbx_strand_id
1 'polypeptide(L)'
;KRLKTAYASDPWFATPENMESLRRQNGLWLQTEGSVTRIVVPNDDALRRDILARFHKDPLAGHPGSTRLVELVRRSFWWPRLVTDAENFVRTCSSCQRNKALSGKGHGFCNLCPSRMRLGKVFPWTL
;
A
#
# COMPACT_ATOMS: atom_id res chain seq x y z
N LYS A 1 18.25 11.17 7.64
CA LYS A 1 18.54 12.58 7.28
C LYS A 1 17.56 13.15 6.22
N ARG A 2 16.96 12.34 5.35
CA ARG A 2 16.11 12.81 4.22
C ARG A 2 14.83 13.57 4.59
N LEU A 3 14.10 13.13 5.63
CA LEU A 3 12.87 13.82 6.10
C LEU A 3 13.09 15.29 6.45
N LYS A 4 14.20 15.60 7.14
CA LYS A 4 14.50 16.96 7.61
C LYS A 4 14.75 17.93 6.45
N THR A 5 15.43 17.46 5.41
CA THR A 5 15.70 18.23 4.19
C THR A 5 14.40 18.49 3.43
N ALA A 6 13.53 17.48 3.33
CA ALA A 6 12.28 17.57 2.59
C ALA A 6 11.28 18.57 3.19
N TYR A 7 11.29 18.79 4.51
CA TYR A 7 10.48 19.85 5.14
C TYR A 7 10.89 21.26 4.69
N ALA A 8 12.17 21.50 4.43
CA ALA A 8 12.67 22.82 4.06
C ALA A 8 12.29 23.19 2.60
N SER A 9 12.08 22.19 1.75
CA SER A 9 11.72 22.39 0.34
C SER A 9 10.22 22.49 0.08
N ASP A 10 9.39 22.13 1.05
CA ASP A 10 7.94 21.97 0.84
C ASP A 10 7.17 23.27 1.16
N PRO A 11 6.49 23.88 0.17
CA PRO A 11 5.67 25.08 0.38
C PRO A 11 4.55 24.92 1.40
N TRP A 12 4.07 23.69 1.63
CA TRP A 12 3.01 23.42 2.62
C TRP A 12 3.47 23.73 4.04
N PHE A 13 4.76 23.57 4.33
CA PHE A 13 5.37 23.93 5.62
C PHE A 13 5.84 25.39 5.66
N ALA A 14 5.64 26.19 4.61
CA ALA A 14 5.96 27.61 4.62
C ALA A 14 4.79 28.45 5.17
N THR A 15 3.57 27.92 5.15
CA THR A 15 2.36 28.62 5.62
C THR A 15 2.15 28.40 7.13
N PRO A 16 2.08 29.47 7.95
CA PRO A 16 1.97 29.35 9.40
C PRO A 16 0.64 28.70 9.85
N GLU A 17 -0.45 28.91 9.11
CA GLU A 17 -1.77 28.31 9.39
C GLU A 17 -1.71 26.77 9.44
N ASN A 18 -0.97 26.16 8.50
CA ASN A 18 -0.80 24.70 8.44
C ASN A 18 0.12 24.17 9.54
N MET A 19 0.94 25.03 10.14
CA MET A 19 1.93 24.68 11.15
C MET A 19 1.42 24.87 12.58
N GLU A 20 0.42 25.71 12.80
CA GLU A 20 -0.03 26.12 14.14
C GLU A 20 -0.50 24.93 14.99
N SER A 21 -1.15 23.96 14.35
CA SER A 21 -1.62 22.73 15.02
C SER A 21 -0.55 21.63 15.12
N LEU A 22 0.66 21.87 14.60
CA LEU A 22 1.73 20.87 14.53
C LEU A 22 2.76 21.10 15.64
N ARG A 23 3.08 20.02 16.34
CA ARG A 23 4.13 19.99 17.35
C ARG A 23 5.46 19.60 16.72
N ARG A 24 6.50 20.39 16.94
CA ARG A 24 7.85 20.06 16.48
C ARG A 24 8.61 19.28 17.55
N GLN A 25 9.07 18.07 17.24
CA GLN A 25 9.85 17.23 18.16
C GLN A 25 11.02 16.58 17.43
N ASN A 26 12.24 16.68 17.95
CA ASN A 26 13.48 16.14 17.36
C ASN A 26 13.75 16.56 15.90
N GLY A 27 13.16 17.68 15.46
CA GLY A 27 13.22 18.18 14.09
C GLY A 27 12.26 17.46 13.12
N LEU A 28 11.24 16.78 13.64
CA LEU A 28 10.10 16.24 12.90
C LEU A 28 8.84 17.01 13.29
N TRP A 29 7.91 17.11 12.33
CA TRP A 29 6.59 17.68 12.58
C TRP A 29 5.62 16.56 12.96
N LEU A 30 4.95 16.74 14.09
CA LEU A 30 3.98 15.81 14.65
C LEU A 30 2.61 16.48 14.71
N GLN A 31 1.60 15.78 14.23
CA GLN A 31 0.21 16.17 14.41
C GLN A 31 -0.37 15.38 15.58
N THR A 32 -0.93 16.09 16.55
CA THR A 32 -1.65 15.48 17.68
C THR A 32 -3.13 15.68 17.47
N GLU A 33 -3.87 14.60 17.24
CA GLU A 33 -5.32 14.60 17.13
C GLU A 33 -5.87 13.79 18.29
N GLY A 34 -6.36 14.49 19.33
CA GLY A 34 -6.74 13.87 20.59
C GLY A 34 -5.55 13.19 21.28
N SER A 35 -5.63 11.87 21.47
CA SER A 35 -4.55 11.05 22.06
C SER A 35 -3.59 10.44 21.03
N VAL A 36 -3.84 10.61 19.73
CA VAL A 36 -3.02 9.99 18.68
C VAL A 36 -2.00 10.99 18.16
N THR A 37 -0.73 10.61 18.18
CA THR A 37 0.37 11.39 17.59
C THR A 37 0.79 10.77 16.27
N ARG A 38 0.79 11.56 15.19
CA ARG A 38 1.17 11.13 13.84
C ARG A 38 2.30 11.99 13.31
N ILE A 39 3.19 11.41 12.52
CA ILE A 39 4.29 12.13 11.89
C ILE A 39 3.79 12.73 10.57
N VAL A 40 3.98 14.03 10.39
CA VAL A 40 3.64 14.70 9.14
C VAL A 40 4.72 14.45 8.11
N VAL A 41 4.33 13.93 6.95
CA VAL A 41 5.25 13.61 5.86
C VAL A 41 5.19 14.70 4.78
N PRO A 42 6.34 15.25 4.33
CA PRO A 42 6.36 16.27 3.29
C PRO A 42 6.00 15.72 1.90
N ASN A 43 5.81 16.62 0.95
CA ASN A 43 5.51 16.35 -0.45
C ASN A 43 6.75 15.90 -1.24
N ASP A 44 7.42 14.86 -0.73
CA ASP A 44 8.47 14.14 -1.45
C ASP A 44 7.91 12.78 -1.89
N ASP A 45 7.73 12.63 -3.19
CA ASP A 45 7.11 11.43 -3.78
C ASP A 45 7.95 10.17 -3.50
N ALA A 46 9.28 10.26 -3.62
CA ALA A 46 10.15 9.11 -3.34
C ALA A 46 10.03 8.66 -1.88
N LEU A 47 9.90 9.60 -0.96
CA LEU A 47 9.74 9.32 0.47
C LEU A 47 8.36 8.73 0.78
N ARG A 48 7.28 9.29 0.23
CA ARG A 48 5.93 8.75 0.37
C ARG A 48 5.81 7.34 -0.19
N ARG A 49 6.41 7.08 -1.37
CA ARG A 49 6.48 5.74 -1.97
C ARG A 49 7.24 4.76 -1.11
N ASP A 50 8.37 5.15 -0.51
CA ASP A 50 9.15 4.25 0.37
C ASP A 50 8.32 3.82 1.58
N ILE A 51 7.61 4.76 2.21
CA ILE A 51 6.71 4.48 3.33
C ILE A 51 5.61 3.49 2.88
N LEU A 52 4.90 3.79 1.79
CA LEU A 52 3.84 2.93 1.27
C LEU A 52 4.37 1.53 0.91
N ALA A 53 5.55 1.45 0.30
CA ALA A 53 6.18 0.19 -0.07
C ALA A 53 6.51 -0.69 1.14
N ARG A 54 6.98 -0.11 2.25
CA ARG A 54 7.26 -0.84 3.50
C ARG A 54 6.01 -1.50 4.06
N PHE A 55 4.91 -0.74 4.19
CA PHE A 55 3.65 -1.27 4.70
C PHE A 55 2.95 -2.22 3.73
N HIS A 56 3.17 -2.04 2.43
CA HIS A 56 2.56 -2.87 1.41
C HIS A 56 3.26 -4.22 1.20
N LYS A 57 4.59 -4.25 1.32
CA LYS A 57 5.41 -5.46 1.20
C LYS A 57 5.56 -6.23 2.51
N ASP A 58 4.94 -5.74 3.57
CA ASP A 58 4.99 -6.42 4.86
C ASP A 58 4.37 -7.82 4.73
N PRO A 59 5.14 -8.89 5.02
CA PRO A 59 4.70 -10.26 4.81
C PRO A 59 3.54 -10.66 5.73
N LEU A 60 3.36 -9.99 6.89
CA LEU A 60 2.18 -10.19 7.73
C LEU A 60 0.95 -9.46 7.19
N ALA A 61 1.12 -8.34 6.49
CA ALA A 61 0.00 -7.57 5.94
C ALA A 61 -0.56 -8.14 4.63
N GLY A 62 0.20 -8.98 3.92
CA GLY A 62 -0.26 -9.75 2.77
C GLY A 62 -0.78 -8.90 1.61
N HIS A 63 0.07 -8.04 1.03
CA HIS A 63 -0.29 -7.11 -0.06
C HIS A 63 -1.64 -6.40 0.18
N PRO A 64 -1.76 -5.61 1.26
CA PRO A 64 -3.02 -4.99 1.64
C PRO A 64 -3.54 -4.10 0.50
N GLY A 65 -4.85 -4.17 0.26
CA GLY A 65 -5.54 -3.24 -0.65
C GLY A 65 -5.41 -1.78 -0.19
N SER A 66 -5.80 -0.83 -1.04
CA SER A 66 -5.63 0.60 -0.79
C SER A 66 -6.23 1.06 0.54
N THR A 67 -7.45 0.64 0.87
CA THR A 67 -8.13 1.00 2.13
C THR A 67 -7.33 0.58 3.36
N ARG A 68 -6.89 -0.68 3.40
CA ARG A 68 -6.12 -1.21 4.53
C ARG A 68 -4.73 -0.58 4.62
N LEU A 69 -4.09 -0.30 3.48
CA LEU A 69 -2.81 0.41 3.44
C LEU A 69 -2.95 1.82 4.04
N VAL A 70 -4.02 2.55 3.68
CA VAL A 70 -4.32 3.86 4.26
C VAL A 70 -4.51 3.77 5.77
N GLU A 71 -5.27 2.79 6.27
CA GLU A 71 -5.49 2.60 7.71
C GLU A 71 -4.19 2.33 8.48
N LEU A 72 -3.30 1.49 7.93
CA LEU A 72 -2.02 1.19 8.54
C LEU A 72 -1.13 2.44 8.61
N VAL A 73 -1.05 3.16 7.50
CA VAL A 73 -0.21 4.37 7.41
C VAL A 73 -0.76 5.49 8.29
N ARG A 74 -2.09 5.70 8.32
CA ARG A 74 -2.76 6.72 9.14
C ARG A 74 -2.50 6.59 10.64
N ARG A 75 -2.11 5.41 11.13
CA ARG A 75 -1.81 5.21 12.56
C ARG A 75 -0.54 5.94 13.00
N SER A 76 0.44 6.05 12.12
CA SER A 76 1.77 6.59 12.44
C SER A 76 2.15 7.81 11.61
N PHE A 77 1.60 7.96 10.41
CA PHE A 77 1.94 9.00 9.46
C PHE A 77 0.70 9.72 8.93
N TRP A 78 0.87 10.98 8.59
CA TRP A 78 -0.18 11.81 8.01
C TRP A 78 0.40 12.75 6.95
N TRP A 79 -0.33 12.94 5.85
CA TRP A 79 -0.03 13.96 4.84
C TRP A 79 -1.26 14.22 3.95
N PRO A 80 -1.35 15.39 3.30
CA PRO A 80 -2.43 15.68 2.36
C PRO A 80 -2.35 14.72 1.15
N ARG A 81 -3.51 14.17 0.75
CA ARG A 81 -3.66 13.21 -0.37
C ARG A 81 -3.12 11.79 -0.11
N LEU A 82 -2.92 11.40 1.16
CA LEU A 82 -2.55 10.03 1.53
C LEU A 82 -3.41 8.95 0.87
N VAL A 83 -4.73 9.16 0.80
CA VAL A 83 -5.67 8.20 0.19
C VAL A 83 -5.37 8.01 -1.29
N THR A 84 -5.25 9.11 -2.03
CA THR A 84 -4.94 9.10 -3.47
C THR A 84 -3.57 8.50 -3.75
N ASP A 85 -2.56 8.83 -2.93
CA ASP A 85 -1.20 8.29 -3.08
C ASP A 85 -1.18 6.77 -2.86
N ALA A 86 -1.88 6.28 -1.83
CA ALA A 86 -1.99 4.85 -1.54
C ALA A 86 -2.76 4.09 -2.63
N GLU A 87 -3.85 4.67 -3.15
CA GLU A 87 -4.59 4.09 -4.28
C GLU A 87 -3.72 3.98 -5.53
N ASN A 88 -3.03 5.05 -5.90
CA ASN A 88 -2.11 5.04 -7.04
C ASN A 88 -1.00 4.01 -6.85
N PHE A 89 -0.44 3.90 -5.65
CA PHE A 89 0.59 2.92 -5.35
C PHE A 89 0.09 1.47 -5.52
N VAL A 90 -1.05 1.12 -4.92
CA VAL A 90 -1.63 -0.21 -5.07
C VAL A 90 -2.03 -0.49 -6.52
N ARG A 91 -2.49 0.52 -7.26
CA ARG A 91 -2.76 0.40 -8.71
C ARG A 91 -1.51 0.06 -9.51
N THR A 92 -0.33 0.51 -9.11
CA THR A 92 0.93 0.15 -9.79
C THR A 92 1.48 -1.24 -9.40
N CYS A 93 0.91 -1.90 -8.38
CA CYS A 93 1.39 -3.21 -7.92
C CYS A 93 0.85 -4.36 -8.80
N SER A 94 1.74 -5.02 -9.54
CA SER A 94 1.40 -6.16 -10.40
C SER A 94 0.77 -7.34 -9.65
N SER A 95 1.22 -7.61 -8.43
CA SER A 95 0.67 -8.70 -7.60
C SER A 95 -0.79 -8.42 -7.20
N CYS A 96 -1.10 -7.18 -6.81
CA CYS A 96 -2.45 -6.76 -6.48
C CYS A 96 -3.36 -6.74 -7.71
N GLN A 97 -2.86 -6.29 -8.86
CA GLN A 97 -3.60 -6.31 -10.12
C GLN A 97 -3.96 -7.75 -10.52
N ARG A 98 -3.01 -8.69 -10.41
CA ARG A 98 -3.27 -10.11 -10.72
C ARG A 98 -4.36 -10.70 -9.84
N ASN A 99 -4.31 -10.46 -8.53
CA ASN A 99 -5.36 -10.95 -7.61
C ASN A 99 -6.73 -10.32 -7.90
N LYS A 100 -6.80 -9.02 -8.24
CA LYS A 100 -8.06 -8.39 -8.64
C LYS A 100 -8.62 -8.95 -9.94
N ALA A 101 -7.78 -9.23 -10.93
CA ALA A 101 -8.22 -9.80 -12.20
C ALA A 101 -8.81 -11.22 -12.03
N LEU A 102 -8.30 -11.99 -11.07
CA LEU A 102 -8.84 -13.30 -10.69
C LEU A 102 -10.19 -13.19 -9.98
N SER A 103 -10.40 -12.13 -9.19
CA SER A 103 -11.65 -11.91 -8.46
C SER A 103 -12.78 -11.27 -9.28
N GLY A 104 -12.47 -10.74 -10.49
CA GLY A 104 -13.41 -9.98 -11.32
C GLY A 104 -14.11 -10.76 -12.43
N LYS A 105 -13.85 -12.07 -12.57
CA LYS A 105 -14.68 -12.96 -13.37
C LYS A 105 -15.55 -13.76 -12.41
N GLY A 106 -16.87 -13.69 -12.64
CA GLY A 106 -17.86 -14.44 -11.89
C GLY A 106 -17.52 -15.92 -11.82
N HIS A 107 -18.20 -16.62 -10.90
CA HIS A 107 -18.22 -18.07 -10.78
C HIS A 107 -18.27 -18.75 -12.15
N GLY A 108 -17.10 -19.06 -12.68
CA GLY A 108 -16.88 -19.76 -13.93
C GLY A 108 -15.86 -20.83 -13.62
N PHE A 109 -16.38 -21.93 -13.08
CA PHE A 109 -15.78 -23.25 -12.94
C PHE A 109 -14.27 -23.30 -12.62
N CYS A 110 -13.96 -23.77 -11.40
CA CYS A 110 -12.66 -24.33 -11.09
C CYS A 110 -12.45 -25.59 -11.94
N ASN A 111 -11.85 -25.43 -13.11
CA ASN A 111 -11.27 -26.54 -13.83
C ASN A 111 -10.00 -26.93 -13.07
N LEU A 112 -10.14 -28.05 -12.35
CA LEU A 112 -9.15 -28.72 -11.53
C LEU A 112 -7.67 -28.52 -11.90
N CYS A 113 -6.88 -28.48 -10.84
CA CYS A 113 -5.42 -28.58 -10.81
C CYS A 113 -4.87 -29.73 -11.71
N PRO A 114 -3.66 -29.59 -12.27
CA PRO A 114 -3.00 -30.66 -13.01
C PRO A 114 -2.33 -31.62 -12.03
N SER A 115 -3.09 -32.51 -11.39
CA SER A 115 -2.51 -33.71 -10.80
C SER A 115 -2.61 -34.88 -11.79
N ARG A 116 -1.49 -35.03 -12.50
CA ARG A 116 -0.95 -36.29 -13.03
C ARG A 116 -1.58 -37.54 -12.40
N MET A 117 -2.45 -38.22 -13.14
CA MET A 117 -2.64 -39.67 -12.97
C MET A 117 -2.56 -40.36 -14.33
N ARG A 118 -1.61 -41.30 -14.36
CA ARG A 118 -1.22 -42.19 -15.44
C ARG A 118 -2.37 -43.18 -15.69
N LEU A 119 -3.13 -43.00 -16.77
CA LEU A 119 -4.04 -44.05 -17.21
C LEU A 119 -3.27 -45.09 -18.02
N GLY A 120 -3.24 -46.30 -17.45
CA GLY A 120 -2.68 -47.49 -18.05
C GLY A 120 -3.38 -47.87 -19.34
N LYS A 121 -2.56 -48.38 -20.25
CA LYS A 121 -2.91 -49.06 -21.48
C LYS A 121 -3.89 -50.20 -21.20
N VAL A 122 -5.01 -50.28 -21.95
CA VAL A 122 -5.37 -51.51 -22.69
C VAL A 122 -6.32 -51.16 -23.85
N PHE A 123 -5.81 -51.32 -25.07
CA PHE A 123 -6.54 -51.73 -26.28
C PHE A 123 -6.07 -53.19 -26.52
N PRO A 124 -6.84 -54.12 -27.10
CA PRO A 124 -7.22 -54.11 -28.53
C PRO A 124 -8.69 -54.54 -28.80
N TRP A 125 -9.40 -53.96 -29.77
CA TRP A 125 -9.57 -54.33 -31.20
C TRP A 125 -10.32 -55.67 -31.48
N THR A 126 -11.18 -55.62 -32.51
CA THR A 126 -11.98 -56.68 -33.18
C THR A 126 -13.27 -57.12 -32.46
N LEU A 127 -14.45 -57.20 -33.08
CA LEU A 127 -14.89 -57.04 -34.48
C LEU A 127 -16.33 -56.49 -34.48
#